data_AF-A0A2E6I134-F1
#
_entry.id   AF-A0A2E6I134-F1
#
_cell.length_a   1.000
_cell.length_b   1.000
_cell.length_c   1.000
_cell.angle_alpha   90.00
_cell.angle_beta   90.00
_cell.angle_gamma   90.00
#
_symmetry.space_group_name_H-M   'P 1'
#
loop_
_entity.id
_entity.type
_entity.pdbx_description
1 polymer ?
#
loop_
_entity_poly.entity_id
_entity_poly.type
_entity_poly.pdbx_seq_one_letter_code
_entity_poly.pdbx_strand_id
1 'polypeptide(L)'
;MPVDAPGITLEADPNVCDSFIASLCAILDSWGRPSDYAYVAGLSGLAFSPVLDTGEDCRAWWMEGGDDIHLDFLGRALGFVVEKVTERQDREWDTHPEPDALSDSRRRYLCRLKTGLANDCGVIVRTWPTWSVLTGWSRDITTIPFTPGPGFEKLCNDACPPYKTNLAYIITPGKPTLLQEDAVEEALTFGARVANGSAGASPFKYGGALYEATAKRLDHDPFCEPCGEKSHTCARRTFRRVVGTAQSAIDFLEQSARVVDTHPDCRKRAIDRYRRIIASTAPYDGLALSAGWSDPAFRLKLKEDVLRMGALHQDAAKALKHLARA
;
A
#
# COMPACT_ATOMS: atom_id res chain seq x y z
N MET A 1 28.65 1.31 -17.60
CA MET A 1 29.03 1.64 -16.22
C MET A 1 27.85 1.29 -15.33
N PRO A 2 28.08 0.80 -14.10
CA PRO A 2 27.01 0.72 -13.11
C PRO A 2 26.39 2.11 -12.95
N VAL A 3 25.07 2.14 -12.83
CA VAL A 3 24.32 3.35 -12.44
C VAL A 3 23.93 3.09 -11.00
N ASP A 4 24.51 3.83 -10.07
CA ASP A 4 24.18 3.74 -8.64
C ASP A 4 23.30 4.93 -8.29
N ALA A 5 22.11 4.69 -7.75
CA ALA A 5 21.31 5.75 -7.16
C ALA A 5 21.90 6.10 -5.77
N PRO A 6 21.82 7.35 -5.30
CA PRO A 6 22.13 7.69 -3.91
C PRO A 6 21.35 6.77 -2.97
N GLY A 7 21.95 6.34 -1.85
CA GLY A 7 21.48 5.22 -1.02
C GLY A 7 20.05 5.35 -0.50
N ILE A 8 19.07 4.86 -1.28
CA ILE A 8 17.67 4.78 -0.89
C ILE A 8 17.50 3.63 0.10
N THR A 9 17.12 3.97 1.34
CA THR A 9 16.75 3.00 2.37
C THR A 9 15.25 3.12 2.63
N LEU A 10 14.57 1.97 2.73
CA LEU A 10 13.13 1.93 2.99
C LEU A 10 12.91 1.54 4.46
N GLU A 11 12.53 2.51 5.29
CA GLU A 11 12.23 2.30 6.71
C GLU A 11 10.72 2.15 6.92
N ALA A 12 10.23 0.91 7.00
CA ALA A 12 8.81 0.64 7.21
C ALA A 12 8.59 -0.72 7.90
N ASP A 13 7.63 -0.82 8.83
CA ASP A 13 7.19 -2.13 9.31
C ASP A 13 6.31 -2.78 8.23
N PRO A 14 6.75 -3.90 7.62
CA PRO A 14 6.02 -4.57 6.54
C PRO A 14 4.63 -5.09 6.92
N ASN A 15 4.33 -5.18 8.22
CA ASN A 15 3.03 -5.64 8.70
C ASN A 15 2.04 -4.50 8.91
N VAL A 16 2.49 -3.25 8.88
CA VAL A 16 1.72 -2.07 9.28
C VAL A 16 1.67 -1.08 8.13
N CYS A 17 2.81 -0.83 7.49
CA CYS A 17 2.98 0.13 6.43
C CYS A 17 2.73 -0.48 5.05
N ASP A 18 2.27 0.40 4.16
CA ASP A 18 2.06 0.16 2.76
C ASP A 18 3.38 0.26 2.00
N SER A 19 3.74 -0.79 1.27
CA SER A 19 5.04 -0.86 0.59
C SER A 19 5.16 0.15 -0.56
N PHE A 20 4.05 0.51 -1.22
CA PHE A 20 4.06 1.54 -2.26
C PHE A 20 4.30 2.93 -1.67
N ILE A 21 3.55 3.29 -0.63
CA ILE A 21 3.72 4.60 0.03
C ILE A 21 5.10 4.71 0.69
N ALA A 22 5.60 3.64 1.30
CA ALA A 22 6.94 3.64 1.88
C ALA A 22 8.04 3.80 0.81
N SER A 23 7.86 3.16 -0.36
CA SER A 23 8.75 3.35 -1.52
C SER A 23 8.75 4.79 -2.01
N LEU A 24 7.57 5.43 -2.08
CA LEU A 24 7.46 6.83 -2.46
C LEU A 24 8.13 7.77 -1.44
N CYS A 25 7.94 7.53 -0.13
CA CYS A 25 8.59 8.31 0.92
C CYS A 25 10.12 8.20 0.83
N ALA A 26 10.65 7.01 0.60
CA ALA A 26 12.09 6.79 0.43
C ALA A 26 12.66 7.54 -0.78
N ILE A 27 11.93 7.59 -1.90
CA ILE A 27 12.31 8.39 -3.07
C ILE A 27 12.29 9.89 -2.75
N LEU A 28 11.24 10.39 -2.09
CA LEU A 28 11.15 11.81 -1.72
C LEU A 28 12.28 12.22 -0.77
N ASP A 29 12.62 11.37 0.20
CA ASP A 29 13.74 11.59 1.11
C ASP A 29 15.08 11.63 0.36
N SER A 30 15.28 10.75 -0.63
CA SER A 30 16.48 10.76 -1.48
C SER A 30 16.68 12.05 -2.28
N TRP A 31 15.60 12.81 -2.49
CA TRP A 31 15.62 14.14 -3.13
C TRP A 31 15.76 15.30 -2.13
N GLY A 32 16.01 15.01 -0.84
CA GLY A 32 16.06 15.99 0.22
C GLY A 32 14.68 16.57 0.59
N ARG A 33 13.61 15.80 0.36
CA ARG A 33 12.21 16.20 0.65
C ARG A 33 11.55 15.19 1.61
N PRO A 34 12.11 15.01 2.82
CA PRO A 34 11.54 14.06 3.79
C PRO A 34 10.06 14.39 4.02
N SER A 35 9.22 13.37 3.91
CA SER A 35 7.78 13.47 4.06
C SER A 35 7.31 12.45 5.08
N ASP A 36 6.40 12.87 5.97
CA ASP A 36 5.80 11.97 6.95
C ASP A 36 4.98 10.89 6.25
N TYR A 37 5.17 9.62 6.64
CA TYR A 37 4.50 8.49 6.00
C TYR A 37 2.97 8.63 6.08
N ALA A 38 2.44 8.98 7.25
CA ALA A 38 1.00 9.12 7.43
C ALA A 38 0.46 10.29 6.59
N TYR A 39 1.25 11.35 6.43
CA TYR A 39 0.89 12.43 5.52
C TYR A 39 0.75 11.97 4.07
N VAL A 40 1.73 11.25 3.54
CA VAL A 40 1.69 10.72 2.15
C VAL A 40 0.58 9.67 1.99
N ALA A 41 0.39 8.79 2.96
CA ALA A 41 -0.69 7.80 2.97
C ALA A 41 -2.08 8.45 3.06
N GLY A 42 -2.20 9.58 3.75
CA GLY A 42 -3.42 10.38 3.82
C GLY A 42 -3.73 11.07 2.49
N LEU A 43 -2.73 11.69 1.87
CA LEU A 43 -2.87 12.28 0.53
C LEU A 43 -3.27 11.25 -0.53
N SER A 44 -2.74 10.02 -0.45
CA SER A 44 -3.09 8.96 -1.39
C SER A 44 -4.53 8.44 -1.17
N GLY A 45 -5.13 8.74 -0.03
CA GLY A 45 -6.43 8.23 0.41
C GLY A 45 -6.37 6.84 1.04
N LEU A 46 -5.24 6.12 0.93
CA LEU A 46 -5.09 4.74 1.41
C LEU A 46 -5.08 4.64 2.94
N ALA A 47 -4.69 5.72 3.64
CA ALA A 47 -4.84 5.79 5.09
C ALA A 47 -6.30 5.57 5.54
N PHE A 48 -7.28 5.94 4.71
CA PHE A 48 -8.68 5.88 5.10
C PHE A 48 -9.36 4.54 4.86
N SER A 49 -8.76 3.65 4.07
CA SER A 49 -9.20 2.26 3.93
C SER A 49 -8.09 1.32 3.50
N PRO A 50 -7.92 0.17 4.18
CA PRO A 50 -7.09 -0.88 3.65
C PRO A 50 -7.73 -1.43 2.36
N VAL A 51 -6.89 -1.85 1.42
CA VAL A 51 -7.34 -2.41 0.14
C VAL A 51 -7.70 -3.87 0.29
N LEU A 52 -8.65 -4.35 -0.52
CA LEU A 52 -8.90 -5.77 -0.72
C LEU A 52 -8.68 -6.10 -2.20
N ASP A 53 -7.61 -6.79 -2.52
CA ASP A 53 -7.42 -7.47 -3.79
C ASP A 53 -8.21 -8.78 -3.81
N THR A 54 -9.32 -8.79 -4.55
CA THR A 54 -10.16 -9.99 -4.70
C THR A 54 -9.55 -11.06 -5.59
N GLY A 55 -8.50 -10.73 -6.36
CA GLY A 55 -7.75 -11.67 -7.19
C GLY A 55 -6.64 -12.40 -6.43
N GLU A 56 -6.35 -11.98 -5.20
CA GLU A 56 -5.27 -12.56 -4.41
C GLU A 56 -5.75 -13.75 -3.56
N ASP A 57 -5.04 -14.87 -3.64
CA ASP A 57 -5.38 -16.10 -2.93
C ASP A 57 -4.85 -16.14 -1.50
N CYS A 58 -3.65 -15.59 -1.28
CA CYS A 58 -3.06 -15.51 0.04
C CYS A 58 -3.52 -14.24 0.77
N ARG A 59 -4.22 -14.46 1.88
CA ARG A 59 -4.87 -13.39 2.65
C ARG A 59 -3.88 -12.41 3.31
N ALA A 60 -2.60 -12.79 3.38
CA ALA A 60 -1.52 -11.89 3.80
C ALA A 60 -1.27 -10.76 2.78
N TRP A 61 -1.56 -10.98 1.50
CA TRP A 61 -1.22 -10.07 0.40
C TRP A 61 -2.41 -9.29 -0.16
N TRP A 62 -3.57 -9.38 0.51
CA TRP A 62 -4.80 -8.67 0.12
C TRP A 62 -4.63 -7.15 -0.04
N MET A 63 -3.66 -6.55 0.64
CA MET A 63 -3.45 -5.10 0.73
C MET A 63 -2.11 -4.66 0.09
N GLU A 64 -1.64 -5.38 -0.92
CA GLU A 64 -0.38 -5.06 -1.64
C GLU A 64 -0.65 -4.66 -3.12
N GLY A 65 -1.87 -4.22 -3.41
CA GLY A 65 -2.29 -3.79 -4.74
C GLY A 65 -3.42 -2.78 -4.66
N GLY A 66 -3.54 -1.95 -5.70
CA GLY A 66 -4.48 -0.82 -5.71
C GLY A 66 -3.94 0.44 -5.04
N ASP A 67 -2.68 0.42 -4.57
CA ASP A 67 -2.08 1.52 -3.83
C ASP A 67 -1.66 2.70 -4.72
N ASP A 68 -1.64 2.47 -6.03
CA ASP A 68 -1.23 3.41 -7.08
C ASP A 68 -2.40 4.25 -7.65
N ILE A 69 -3.64 4.06 -7.16
CA ILE A 69 -4.86 4.66 -7.73
C ILE A 69 -4.89 6.20 -7.76
N HIS A 70 -4.05 6.86 -6.97
CA HIS A 70 -4.01 8.32 -6.84
C HIS A 70 -2.62 8.92 -7.08
N LEU A 71 -1.75 8.18 -7.76
CA LEU A 71 -0.34 8.55 -7.93
C LEU A 71 -0.14 9.86 -8.72
N ASP A 72 -0.95 10.13 -9.75
CA ASP A 72 -0.87 11.38 -10.51
C ASP A 72 -1.23 12.60 -9.65
N PHE A 73 -2.20 12.45 -8.74
CA PHE A 73 -2.53 13.48 -7.76
C PHE A 73 -1.38 13.70 -6.77
N LEU A 74 -0.78 12.62 -6.25
CA LEU A 74 0.39 12.74 -5.39
C LEU A 74 1.53 13.50 -6.07
N GLY A 75 1.72 13.31 -7.39
CA GLY A 75 2.69 14.08 -8.16
C GLY A 75 2.41 15.58 -8.17
N ARG A 76 1.15 15.97 -8.35
CA ARG A 76 0.73 17.38 -8.28
C ARG A 76 0.89 17.97 -6.87
N ALA A 77 0.58 17.19 -5.82
CA ALA A 77 0.64 17.64 -4.43
C ALA A 77 2.06 17.70 -3.85
N LEU A 78 2.92 16.72 -4.16
CA LEU A 78 4.26 16.56 -3.58
C LEU A 78 5.38 17.00 -4.53
N GLY A 79 5.03 17.30 -5.79
CA GLY A 79 5.95 17.88 -6.77
C GLY A 79 6.81 16.85 -7.48
N PHE A 80 6.17 16.00 -8.26
CA PHE A 80 6.81 15.08 -9.19
C PHE A 80 5.89 14.75 -10.37
N VAL A 81 6.48 14.21 -11.43
CA VAL A 81 5.77 13.68 -12.60
C VAL A 81 5.93 12.18 -12.64
N VAL A 82 4.91 11.48 -13.12
CA VAL A 82 4.85 10.02 -13.13
C VAL A 82 4.75 9.54 -14.56
N GLU A 83 5.58 8.57 -14.90
CA GLU A 83 5.42 7.74 -16.08
C GLU A 83 5.10 6.31 -15.65
N LYS A 84 3.94 5.81 -16.07
CA LYS A 84 3.59 4.41 -15.94
C LYS A 84 4.22 3.61 -17.08
N VAL A 85 5.08 2.66 -16.74
CA VAL A 85 5.72 1.77 -17.70
C VAL A 85 5.17 0.37 -17.49
N THR A 86 4.53 -0.18 -18.53
CA THR A 86 3.98 -1.54 -18.51
C THR A 86 4.60 -2.41 -19.59
N GLU A 87 4.87 -3.67 -19.26
CA GLU A 87 5.16 -4.70 -20.23
C GLU A 87 3.94 -5.59 -20.44
N ARG A 88 3.68 -5.94 -21.71
CA ARG A 88 2.60 -6.85 -22.06
C ARG A 88 3.03 -8.26 -21.70
N GLN A 89 2.35 -8.89 -20.74
CA GLN A 89 2.58 -10.28 -20.37
C GLN A 89 2.29 -11.19 -21.57
N ASP A 90 3.34 -11.68 -22.22
CA ASP A 90 3.29 -12.92 -22.96
C ASP A 90 3.56 -14.05 -21.96
N ARG A 91 2.68 -15.05 -21.93
CA ARG A 91 2.47 -16.04 -20.84
C ARG A 91 3.65 -16.96 -20.46
N GLU A 92 4.84 -16.79 -21.01
CA GLU A 92 5.95 -17.73 -20.89
C GLU A 92 7.20 -17.09 -20.29
N TRP A 93 7.22 -16.86 -18.98
CA TRP A 93 8.42 -16.36 -18.30
C TRP A 93 8.70 -17.18 -17.03
N ASP A 94 9.02 -18.46 -17.23
CA ASP A 94 9.41 -19.39 -16.16
C ASP A 94 10.86 -19.86 -16.22
N THR A 95 11.65 -19.43 -17.21
CA THR A 95 13.06 -19.83 -17.34
C THR A 95 13.97 -18.65 -17.62
N HIS A 96 15.10 -18.59 -16.91
CA HIS A 96 16.14 -17.58 -17.02
C HIS A 96 16.49 -17.28 -18.50
N PRO A 97 16.06 -16.15 -19.07
CA PRO A 97 16.43 -15.86 -20.44
C PRO A 97 17.78 -15.16 -20.44
N GLU A 98 18.68 -15.70 -21.26
CA GLU A 98 19.87 -15.00 -21.73
C GLU A 98 19.46 -13.61 -22.27
N PRO A 99 20.24 -12.53 -22.02
CA PRO A 99 19.90 -11.16 -22.46
C PRO A 99 19.55 -11.01 -23.95
N ASP A 100 20.10 -11.87 -24.80
CA ASP A 100 19.85 -11.87 -26.25
C ASP A 100 18.47 -12.48 -26.61
N ALA A 101 17.90 -13.30 -25.73
CA ALA A 101 16.59 -13.95 -25.91
C ALA A 101 15.39 -13.08 -25.45
N LEU A 102 15.64 -11.86 -24.94
CA LEU A 102 14.56 -10.97 -24.50
C LEU A 102 13.69 -10.53 -25.68
N SER A 103 12.37 -10.44 -25.49
CA SER A 103 11.50 -9.82 -26.49
C SER A 103 11.82 -8.33 -26.65
N ASP A 104 11.54 -7.75 -27.80
CA ASP A 104 11.74 -6.30 -28.01
C ASP A 104 10.89 -5.44 -27.05
N SER A 105 9.72 -5.94 -26.67
CA SER A 105 8.87 -5.32 -25.66
C SER A 105 9.58 -5.26 -24.31
N ARG A 106 10.16 -6.38 -23.87
CA ARG A 106 10.91 -6.47 -22.61
C ARG A 106 12.19 -5.62 -22.64
N ARG A 107 12.92 -5.63 -23.77
CA ARG A 107 14.09 -4.76 -23.96
C ARG A 107 13.70 -3.28 -23.84
N ARG A 108 12.58 -2.86 -24.43
CA ARG A 108 12.07 -1.48 -24.28
C ARG A 108 11.69 -1.17 -22.84
N TYR A 109 10.96 -2.06 -22.16
CA TYR A 109 10.59 -1.90 -20.74
C TYR A 109 11.83 -1.67 -19.86
N LEU A 110 12.81 -2.59 -19.91
CA LEU A 110 14.04 -2.49 -19.13
C LEU A 110 14.87 -1.26 -19.51
N CYS A 111 14.93 -0.90 -20.80
CA CYS A 111 15.60 0.31 -21.26
C CYS A 111 14.97 1.58 -20.69
N ARG A 112 13.63 1.66 -20.57
CA ARG A 112 12.94 2.78 -19.90
C ARG A 112 13.34 2.87 -18.43
N LEU A 113 13.32 1.76 -17.69
CA LEU A 113 13.70 1.78 -16.27
C LEU A 113 15.14 2.23 -16.06
N LYS A 114 16.06 1.68 -16.86
CA LYS A 114 17.47 2.08 -16.87
C LYS A 114 17.65 3.57 -17.16
N THR A 115 16.91 4.08 -18.15
CA THR A 115 16.97 5.50 -18.53
C THR A 115 16.44 6.39 -17.41
N GLY A 116 15.37 5.97 -16.72
CA GLY A 116 14.85 6.67 -15.54
C GLY A 116 15.92 6.81 -14.45
N LEU A 117 16.55 5.69 -14.06
CA LEU A 117 17.63 5.69 -13.07
C LEU A 117 18.82 6.56 -13.49
N ALA A 118 19.23 6.49 -14.77
CA ALA A 118 20.34 7.29 -15.28
C ALA A 118 20.06 8.80 -15.33
N ASN A 119 18.79 9.20 -15.24
CA ASN A 119 18.34 10.59 -15.19
C ASN A 119 17.93 11.00 -13.77
N ASP A 120 18.46 10.33 -12.73
CA ASP A 120 18.18 10.60 -11.31
C ASP A 120 16.68 10.58 -10.94
N CYS A 121 15.87 9.81 -11.69
CA CYS A 121 14.48 9.57 -11.36
C CYS A 121 14.36 8.42 -10.35
N GLY A 122 13.35 8.49 -9.49
CA GLY A 122 12.96 7.35 -8.67
C GLY A 122 12.26 6.30 -9.53
N VAL A 123 12.54 5.01 -9.32
CA VAL A 123 11.86 3.93 -10.06
C VAL A 123 11.25 2.95 -9.07
N ILE A 124 9.91 2.94 -8.98
CA ILE A 124 9.15 1.97 -8.19
C ILE A 124 8.73 0.83 -9.11
N VAL A 125 9.01 -0.41 -8.73
CA VAL A 125 8.64 -1.62 -9.47
C VAL A 125 7.66 -2.47 -8.65
N ARG A 126 6.68 -3.08 -9.33
CA ARG A 126 5.74 -4.03 -8.72
C ARG A 126 6.38 -5.41 -8.62
N THR A 127 7.30 -5.58 -7.68
CA THR A 127 7.77 -6.90 -7.27
C THR A 127 6.65 -7.68 -6.56
N TRP A 128 6.89 -8.94 -6.23
CA TRP A 128 5.93 -9.73 -5.45
C TRP A 128 6.58 -10.18 -4.14
N PRO A 129 5.95 -9.99 -2.97
CA PRO A 129 4.58 -9.50 -2.78
C PRO A 129 4.46 -7.99 -2.53
N THR A 130 5.54 -7.22 -2.65
CA THR A 130 5.55 -5.79 -2.31
C THR A 130 5.97 -4.93 -3.48
N TRP A 131 5.80 -3.62 -3.35
CA TRP A 131 6.52 -2.66 -4.18
C TRP A 131 7.97 -2.54 -3.71
N SER A 132 8.86 -2.24 -4.65
CA SER A 132 10.29 -2.03 -4.39
C SER A 132 10.80 -0.81 -5.14
N VAL A 133 11.90 -0.22 -4.66
CA VAL A 133 12.61 0.85 -5.36
C VAL A 133 13.87 0.29 -6.01
N LEU A 134 14.11 0.60 -7.29
CA LEU A 134 15.40 0.28 -7.90
C LEU A 134 16.49 1.21 -7.36
N THR A 135 17.61 0.65 -6.96
CA THR A 135 18.74 1.39 -6.38
C THR A 135 19.98 1.41 -7.28
N GLY A 136 19.92 0.68 -8.40
CA GLY A 136 20.94 0.76 -9.42
C GLY A 136 20.65 -0.09 -10.63
N TRP A 137 21.63 -0.21 -11.52
CA TRP A 137 21.51 -1.00 -12.74
C TRP A 137 22.69 -1.95 -12.96
N SER A 138 22.38 -3.23 -13.16
CA SER A 138 23.34 -4.26 -13.56
C SER A 138 23.27 -4.57 -15.06
N ARG A 139 24.40 -4.97 -15.65
CA ARG A 139 24.41 -5.50 -17.03
C ARG A 139 23.70 -6.86 -17.09
N ASP A 140 23.87 -7.65 -16.05
CA ASP A 140 23.09 -8.85 -15.84
C ASP A 140 21.75 -8.43 -15.20
N ILE A 141 20.69 -8.50 -15.98
CA ILE A 141 19.36 -8.05 -15.55
C ILE A 141 18.83 -8.89 -14.37
N THR A 142 19.35 -10.09 -14.14
CA THR A 142 18.92 -10.94 -13.02
C THR A 142 19.44 -10.44 -11.67
N THR A 143 20.41 -9.54 -11.69
CA THR A 143 21.07 -8.96 -10.51
C THR A 143 20.86 -7.44 -10.41
N ILE A 144 19.76 -6.91 -10.98
CA ILE A 144 19.39 -5.49 -10.82
C ILE A 144 19.26 -5.16 -9.33
N PRO A 145 20.03 -4.19 -8.78
CA PRO A 145 19.90 -3.78 -7.39
C PRO A 145 18.56 -3.09 -7.10
N PHE A 146 17.92 -3.49 -6.00
CA PHE A 146 16.67 -2.91 -5.52
C PHE A 146 16.54 -3.02 -4.00
N THR A 147 15.71 -2.16 -3.41
CA THR A 147 15.32 -2.16 -2.00
C THR A 147 13.82 -2.50 -1.91
N PRO A 148 13.45 -3.72 -1.47
CA PRO A 148 12.06 -4.05 -1.17
C PRO A 148 11.62 -3.54 0.20
N GLY A 149 10.36 -3.77 0.55
CA GLY A 149 9.89 -3.63 1.93
C GLY A 149 10.73 -4.47 2.90
N PRO A 150 11.15 -3.93 4.07
CA PRO A 150 11.93 -4.67 5.05
C PRO A 150 11.34 -6.05 5.36
N GLY A 151 12.17 -7.09 5.31
CA GLY A 151 11.77 -8.46 5.59
C GLY A 151 11.16 -9.22 4.41
N PHE A 152 11.11 -8.64 3.20
CA PHE A 152 10.71 -9.33 1.97
C PHE A 152 11.85 -9.61 1.01
N GLU A 153 13.10 -9.34 1.39
CA GLU A 153 14.27 -9.40 0.50
C GLU A 153 14.37 -10.75 -0.19
N LYS A 154 14.29 -11.83 0.58
CA LYS A 154 14.33 -13.19 0.03
C LYS A 154 13.12 -13.49 -0.85
N LEU A 155 11.91 -13.13 -0.40
CA LEU A 155 10.69 -13.48 -1.09
C LEU A 155 10.56 -12.74 -2.44
N CYS A 156 10.95 -11.46 -2.49
CA CYS A 156 10.98 -10.71 -3.74
C CYS A 156 12.02 -11.25 -4.73
N ASN A 157 13.20 -11.63 -4.25
CA ASN A 157 14.22 -12.26 -5.10
C ASN A 157 13.75 -13.59 -5.69
N ASP A 158 13.07 -14.41 -4.89
CA ASP A 158 12.62 -15.75 -5.29
C ASP A 158 11.38 -15.70 -6.21
N ALA A 159 10.37 -14.88 -5.86
CA ALA A 159 9.06 -14.90 -6.51
C ALA A 159 9.00 -14.03 -7.77
N CYS A 160 9.19 -12.71 -7.62
CA CYS A 160 9.10 -11.76 -8.74
C CYS A 160 10.07 -10.58 -8.52
N PRO A 161 11.37 -10.80 -8.82
CA PRO A 161 12.38 -9.74 -8.79
C PRO A 161 12.18 -8.74 -9.93
N PRO A 162 12.86 -7.56 -9.90
CA PRO A 162 12.65 -6.48 -10.86
C PRO A 162 12.58 -6.89 -12.34
N TYR A 163 13.46 -7.78 -12.79
CA TYR A 163 13.50 -8.19 -14.20
C TYR A 163 12.29 -9.01 -14.67
N LYS A 164 11.58 -9.66 -13.73
CA LYS A 164 10.32 -10.40 -13.99
C LYS A 164 9.08 -9.50 -13.89
N THR A 165 9.20 -8.31 -13.32
CA THR A 165 8.05 -7.40 -13.16
C THR A 165 7.54 -6.88 -14.50
N ASN A 166 6.27 -6.51 -14.56
CA ASN A 166 5.62 -5.98 -15.76
C ASN A 166 5.03 -4.59 -15.55
N LEU A 167 5.16 -4.02 -14.36
CA LEU A 167 4.64 -2.72 -14.00
C LEU A 167 5.68 -1.98 -13.18
N ALA A 168 6.00 -0.78 -13.62
CA ALA A 168 6.84 0.16 -12.90
C ALA A 168 6.32 1.59 -13.07
N TYR A 169 6.75 2.44 -12.15
CA TYR A 169 6.57 3.88 -12.18
C TYR A 169 7.92 4.56 -12.17
N ILE A 170 8.18 5.38 -13.19
CA ILE A 170 9.31 6.31 -13.19
C ILE A 170 8.79 7.63 -12.64
N ILE A 171 9.40 8.09 -11.55
CA ILE A 171 9.00 9.27 -10.81
C ILE A 171 10.09 10.33 -10.99
N THR A 172 9.76 11.39 -11.71
CA THR A 172 10.69 12.48 -12.02
C THR A 172 10.46 13.64 -11.06
N PRO A 173 11.50 14.15 -10.37
CA PRO A 173 11.34 15.26 -9.43
C PRO A 173 10.82 16.51 -10.16
N GLY A 174 9.87 17.20 -9.54
CA GLY A 174 9.26 18.41 -10.05
C GLY A 174 9.02 19.43 -8.94
N LYS A 175 8.10 20.37 -9.18
CA LYS A 175 7.56 21.28 -8.16
C LYS A 175 6.08 20.95 -7.93
N PRO A 176 5.57 21.05 -6.69
CA PRO A 176 4.14 20.95 -6.44
C PRO A 176 3.39 21.96 -7.32
N THR A 177 2.29 21.51 -7.90
CA THR A 177 1.39 22.37 -8.69
C THR A 177 0.10 22.70 -7.94
N LEU A 178 -0.15 22.03 -6.80
CA LEU A 178 -1.24 22.33 -5.90
C LEU A 178 -0.73 23.10 -4.68
N LEU A 179 -1.58 24.01 -4.17
CA LEU A 179 -1.40 24.56 -2.83
C LEU A 179 -1.64 23.46 -1.78
N GLN A 180 -1.11 23.66 -0.58
CA GLN A 180 -1.23 22.65 0.47
C GLN A 180 -2.68 22.45 0.90
N GLU A 181 -3.44 23.56 0.98
CA GLU A 181 -4.87 23.57 1.29
C GLU A 181 -5.66 22.77 0.26
N ASP A 182 -5.47 23.07 -1.04
CA ASP A 182 -6.14 22.37 -2.15
C ASP A 182 -5.82 20.86 -2.14
N ALA A 183 -4.55 20.51 -1.89
CA ALA A 183 -4.13 19.11 -1.81
C ALA A 183 -4.78 18.40 -0.62
N VAL A 184 -4.89 19.04 0.54
CA VAL A 184 -5.57 18.47 1.71
C VAL A 184 -7.07 18.29 1.44
N GLU A 185 -7.74 19.26 0.83
CA GLU A 185 -9.17 19.19 0.50
C GLU A 185 -9.47 18.08 -0.52
N GLU A 186 -8.70 18.00 -1.60
CA GLU A 186 -8.83 16.93 -2.61
C GLU A 186 -8.54 15.55 -1.99
N ALA A 187 -7.53 15.46 -1.12
CA ALA A 187 -7.21 14.23 -0.40
C ALA A 187 -8.32 13.80 0.56
N LEU A 188 -8.95 14.71 1.29
CA LEU A 188 -10.09 14.40 2.16
C LEU A 188 -11.31 13.95 1.34
N THR A 189 -11.54 14.58 0.18
CA THR A 189 -12.60 14.21 -0.76
C THR A 189 -12.38 12.82 -1.34
N PHE A 190 -11.17 12.54 -1.81
CA PHE A 190 -10.81 11.23 -2.33
C PHE A 190 -10.81 10.17 -1.23
N GLY A 191 -10.25 10.49 -0.06
CA GLY A 191 -10.25 9.64 1.12
C GLY A 191 -11.65 9.23 1.57
N ALA A 192 -12.62 10.16 1.53
CA ALA A 192 -14.03 9.84 1.79
C ALA A 192 -14.62 8.85 0.76
N ARG A 193 -14.20 8.92 -0.51
CA ARG A 193 -14.58 7.96 -1.56
C ARG A 193 -13.92 6.60 -1.38
N VAL A 194 -12.66 6.57 -0.95
CA VAL A 194 -11.94 5.33 -0.61
C VAL A 194 -12.60 4.65 0.58
N ALA A 195 -12.82 5.38 1.68
CA ALA A 195 -13.45 4.87 2.90
C ALA A 195 -14.88 4.36 2.69
N ASN A 196 -15.63 4.93 1.74
CA ASN A 196 -16.97 4.45 1.42
C ASN A 196 -17.01 3.36 0.32
N GLY A 197 -15.85 2.98 -0.24
CA GLY A 197 -15.74 1.95 -1.27
C GLY A 197 -16.04 2.39 -2.70
N SER A 198 -16.35 3.67 -2.96
CA SER A 198 -16.68 4.18 -4.30
C SER A 198 -15.46 4.49 -5.18
N ALA A 199 -14.24 4.39 -4.66
CA ALA A 199 -13.01 4.51 -5.44
C ALA A 199 -12.54 3.18 -6.08
N GLY A 200 -13.24 2.07 -5.82
CA GLY A 200 -12.84 0.74 -6.28
C GLY A 200 -12.85 0.53 -7.79
N ALA A 201 -11.83 -0.14 -8.30
CA ALA A 201 -11.77 -0.68 -9.65
C ALA A 201 -11.35 -2.15 -9.56
N SER A 202 -12.06 -3.05 -10.26
CA SER A 202 -11.76 -4.48 -10.22
C SER A 202 -10.30 -4.75 -10.58
N PRO A 203 -9.56 -5.59 -9.83
CA PRO A 203 -10.02 -6.48 -8.74
C PRO A 203 -10.02 -5.84 -7.34
N PHE A 204 -9.65 -4.56 -7.21
CA PHE A 204 -9.46 -3.88 -5.93
C PHE A 204 -10.77 -3.30 -5.37
N LYS A 205 -11.02 -3.57 -4.08
CA LYS A 205 -12.15 -3.07 -3.31
C LYS A 205 -11.65 -2.29 -2.10
N TYR A 206 -12.44 -1.31 -1.66
CA TYR A 206 -12.13 -0.45 -0.51
C TYR A 206 -13.35 -0.36 0.43
N GLY A 207 -13.19 0.38 1.53
CA GLY A 207 -14.19 0.59 2.55
C GLY A 207 -14.45 -0.65 3.39
N GLY A 208 -15.74 -0.97 3.59
CA GLY A 208 -16.17 -2.13 4.36
C GLY A 208 -15.75 -3.50 3.79
N ALA A 209 -15.29 -3.55 2.54
CA ALA A 209 -15.08 -4.79 1.80
C ALA A 209 -14.06 -5.75 2.46
N LEU A 210 -12.92 -5.22 2.96
CA LEU A 210 -11.93 -6.05 3.64
C LEU A 210 -12.49 -6.69 4.91
N TYR A 211 -13.27 -5.94 5.69
CA TYR A 211 -13.88 -6.42 6.93
C TYR A 211 -14.89 -7.53 6.63
N GLU A 212 -15.74 -7.35 5.62
CA GLU A 212 -16.69 -8.37 5.18
C GLU A 212 -15.99 -9.63 4.68
N ALA A 213 -14.95 -9.49 3.87
CA ALA A 213 -14.16 -10.61 3.36
C ALA A 213 -13.44 -11.37 4.49
N THR A 214 -12.86 -10.63 5.44
CA THR A 214 -12.19 -11.19 6.62
C THR A 214 -13.19 -11.94 7.50
N ALA A 215 -14.35 -11.34 7.79
CA ALA A 215 -15.40 -11.97 8.60
C ALA A 215 -15.92 -13.27 7.97
N LYS A 216 -16.10 -13.30 6.63
CA LYS A 216 -16.45 -14.53 5.90
C LYS A 216 -15.35 -15.57 6.00
N ARG A 217 -14.08 -15.18 5.80
CA ARG A 217 -12.95 -16.12 5.89
C ARG A 217 -12.71 -16.68 7.29
N LEU A 218 -13.12 -15.98 8.33
CA LEU A 218 -13.09 -16.50 9.70
C LEU A 218 -14.05 -17.66 9.95
N ASP A 219 -15.00 -17.95 9.05
CA ASP A 219 -15.83 -19.16 9.09
C ASP A 219 -15.12 -20.42 8.56
N HIS A 220 -13.95 -20.26 7.90
CA HIS A 220 -13.25 -21.35 7.23
C HIS A 220 -11.94 -21.70 7.93
N ASP A 221 -11.67 -22.97 8.18
CA ASP A 221 -10.37 -23.45 8.63
C ASP A 221 -9.71 -24.29 7.51
N PRO A 222 -8.60 -23.84 6.91
CA PRO A 222 -7.80 -22.66 7.25
C PRO A 222 -8.42 -21.32 6.79
N PHE A 223 -8.09 -20.21 7.49
CA PHE A 223 -8.47 -18.84 7.06
C PHE A 223 -7.86 -18.47 5.69
N CYS A 224 -6.67 -19.02 5.42
CA CYS A 224 -5.90 -18.82 4.21
C CYS A 224 -5.53 -20.20 3.66
N GLU A 225 -6.23 -20.66 2.63
CA GLU A 225 -6.04 -21.96 2.00
C GLU A 225 -4.58 -22.19 1.56
N PRO A 226 -3.90 -21.26 0.84
CA PRO A 226 -2.50 -21.46 0.46
C PRO A 226 -1.54 -21.65 1.64
N CYS A 227 -1.88 -21.12 2.82
CA CYS A 227 -1.00 -21.16 3.99
C CYS A 227 -1.35 -22.28 4.99
N GLY A 228 -2.47 -22.98 4.80
CA GLY A 228 -2.87 -24.12 5.63
C GLY A 228 -2.83 -23.83 7.13
N GLU A 229 -2.11 -24.67 7.87
CA GLU A 229 -1.94 -24.59 9.33
C GLU A 229 -1.33 -23.25 9.82
N LYS A 230 -0.58 -22.55 8.95
CA LYS A 230 0.00 -21.23 9.26
C LYS A 230 -0.94 -20.07 8.95
N SER A 231 -2.20 -20.33 8.59
CA SER A 231 -3.16 -19.29 8.19
C SER A 231 -3.42 -18.21 9.25
N HIS A 232 -3.20 -18.50 10.54
CA HIS A 232 -3.24 -17.51 11.62
C HIS A 232 -2.24 -16.36 11.43
N THR A 233 -1.08 -16.62 10.80
CA THR A 233 -0.09 -15.58 10.49
C THR A 233 -0.59 -14.61 9.44
N CYS A 234 -1.40 -15.09 8.48
CA CYS A 234 -2.05 -14.24 7.48
C CYS A 234 -3.07 -13.33 8.16
N ALA A 235 -3.93 -13.89 9.03
CA ALA A 235 -4.89 -13.10 9.80
C ALA A 235 -4.19 -12.05 10.68
N ARG A 236 -3.10 -12.41 11.36
CA ARG A 236 -2.30 -11.47 12.15
C ARG A 236 -1.80 -10.30 11.30
N ARG A 237 -1.26 -10.56 10.12
CA ARG A 237 -0.82 -9.50 9.20
C ARG A 237 -2.00 -8.64 8.75
N THR A 238 -3.14 -9.23 8.40
CA THR A 238 -4.36 -8.49 8.05
C THR A 238 -4.75 -7.51 9.14
N PHE A 239 -4.76 -7.93 10.41
CA PHE A 239 -5.10 -7.04 11.53
C PHE A 239 -4.04 -5.96 11.77
N ARG A 240 -2.75 -6.28 11.67
CA ARG A 240 -1.69 -5.28 11.81
C ARG A 240 -1.76 -4.21 10.72
N ARG A 241 -2.10 -4.58 9.49
CA ARG A 241 -2.33 -3.60 8.40
C ARG A 241 -3.56 -2.75 8.67
N VAL A 242 -4.67 -3.33 9.13
CA VAL A 242 -5.86 -2.56 9.56
C VAL A 242 -5.50 -1.52 10.63
N VAL A 243 -4.70 -1.90 11.64
CA VAL A 243 -4.21 -0.98 12.67
C VAL A 243 -3.33 0.12 12.08
N GLY A 244 -2.36 -0.25 11.23
CA GLY A 244 -1.46 0.70 10.58
C GLY A 244 -2.18 1.73 9.72
N THR A 245 -3.15 1.27 8.92
CA THR A 245 -4.01 2.13 8.12
C THR A 245 -4.82 3.07 9.01
N ALA A 246 -5.50 2.54 10.04
CA ALA A 246 -6.30 3.37 10.95
C ALA A 246 -5.45 4.41 11.71
N GLN A 247 -4.22 4.06 12.12
CA GLN A 247 -3.29 4.97 12.77
C GLN A 247 -2.86 6.08 11.80
N SER A 248 -2.50 5.72 10.57
CA SER A 248 -2.15 6.70 9.53
C SER A 248 -3.29 7.68 9.23
N ALA A 249 -4.55 7.22 9.26
CA ALA A 249 -5.70 8.11 9.12
C ALA A 249 -5.82 9.10 10.27
N ILE A 250 -5.61 8.65 11.51
CA ILE A 250 -5.62 9.53 12.69
C ILE A 250 -4.55 10.60 12.54
N ASP A 251 -3.31 10.19 12.26
CA ASP A 251 -2.15 11.09 12.19
C ASP A 251 -2.33 12.11 11.05
N PHE A 252 -2.79 11.67 9.87
CA PHE A 252 -3.11 12.60 8.78
C PHE A 252 -4.23 13.58 9.15
N LEU A 253 -5.30 13.11 9.80
CA LEU A 253 -6.40 13.99 10.23
C LEU A 253 -5.94 14.98 11.30
N GLU A 254 -5.02 14.63 12.18
CA GLU A 254 -4.47 15.56 13.17
C GLU A 254 -3.51 16.58 12.54
N GLN A 255 -2.65 16.13 11.61
CA GLN A 255 -1.74 17.01 10.88
C GLN A 255 -2.48 18.01 9.98
N SER A 256 -3.44 17.53 9.19
CA SER A 256 -4.20 18.35 8.23
C SER A 256 -5.13 19.37 8.88
N ALA A 257 -5.46 19.22 10.17
CA ALA A 257 -6.25 20.22 10.92
C ALA A 257 -5.55 21.58 11.00
N ARG A 258 -4.22 21.62 10.86
CA ARG A 258 -3.46 22.89 10.85
C ARG A 258 -3.58 23.65 9.54
N VAL A 259 -4.03 22.98 8.48
CA VAL A 259 -4.13 23.50 7.11
C VAL A 259 -5.59 23.78 6.77
N VAL A 260 -6.47 22.81 7.03
CA VAL A 260 -7.91 22.88 6.75
C VAL A 260 -8.68 22.46 7.99
N ASP A 261 -9.40 23.38 8.65
CA ASP A 261 -10.21 23.08 9.85
C ASP A 261 -11.67 23.52 9.72
N THR A 262 -12.26 23.26 8.55
CA THR A 262 -13.62 23.67 8.22
C THR A 262 -14.70 22.97 9.07
N HIS A 263 -14.45 21.73 9.52
CA HIS A 263 -15.40 20.93 10.30
C HIS A 263 -14.72 20.12 11.42
N PRO A 264 -14.28 20.77 12.52
CA PRO A 264 -13.54 20.12 13.61
C PRO A 264 -14.32 18.98 14.28
N ASP A 265 -15.65 19.11 14.41
CA ASP A 265 -16.49 18.04 14.97
C ASP A 265 -16.57 16.80 14.06
N CYS A 266 -16.60 16.99 12.74
CA CYS A 266 -16.56 15.88 11.79
C CYS A 266 -15.20 15.16 11.85
N ARG A 267 -14.11 15.92 11.90
CA ARG A 267 -12.75 15.41 12.03
C ARG A 267 -12.59 14.61 13.32
N LYS A 268 -13.00 15.17 14.47
CA LYS A 268 -12.96 14.49 15.76
C LYS A 268 -13.74 13.17 15.75
N ARG A 269 -14.95 13.17 15.17
CA ARG A 269 -15.74 11.94 15.03
C ARG A 269 -15.04 10.88 14.20
N ALA A 270 -14.43 11.25 13.06
CA ALA A 270 -13.68 10.30 12.24
C ALA A 270 -12.49 9.71 13.02
N ILE A 271 -11.69 10.54 13.68
CA ILE A 271 -10.57 10.12 14.54
C ILE A 271 -11.04 9.16 15.63
N ASP A 272 -12.12 9.49 16.34
CA ASP A 272 -12.66 8.64 17.41
C ASP A 272 -13.12 7.27 16.88
N ARG A 273 -13.60 7.17 15.64
CA ARG A 273 -13.94 5.89 15.01
C ARG A 273 -12.71 5.07 14.68
N TYR A 274 -11.67 5.66 14.09
CA TYR A 274 -10.41 4.95 13.82
C TYR A 274 -9.73 4.48 15.12
N ARG A 275 -9.74 5.29 16.19
CA ARG A 275 -9.25 4.87 17.52
C ARG A 275 -9.99 3.65 18.06
N ARG A 276 -11.31 3.58 17.86
CA ARG A 276 -12.13 2.42 18.28
C ARG A 276 -11.86 1.18 17.42
N ILE A 277 -11.50 1.33 16.14
CA ILE A 277 -11.06 0.20 15.30
C ILE A 277 -9.78 -0.38 15.89
N ILE A 278 -8.77 0.45 16.16
CA ILE A 278 -7.50 0.01 16.80
C ILE A 278 -7.78 -0.67 18.15
N ALA A 279 -8.61 -0.07 19.00
CA ALA A 279 -8.98 -0.66 20.29
C ALA A 279 -9.67 -2.03 20.15
N SER A 280 -10.45 -2.23 19.08
CA SER A 280 -11.13 -3.51 18.81
C SER A 280 -10.15 -4.62 18.38
N THR A 281 -8.98 -4.27 17.86
CA THR A 281 -7.92 -5.24 17.53
C THR A 281 -7.02 -5.62 18.70
N ALA A 282 -6.97 -4.80 19.75
CA ALA A 282 -6.05 -4.99 20.87
C ALA A 282 -6.15 -6.38 21.57
N PRO A 283 -7.34 -7.00 21.73
CA PRO A 283 -7.44 -8.35 22.30
C PRO A 283 -6.76 -9.44 21.45
N TYR A 284 -6.43 -9.15 20.20
CA TYR A 284 -5.92 -10.09 19.21
C TYR A 284 -4.47 -9.84 18.83
N ASP A 285 -3.78 -8.91 19.49
CA ASP A 285 -2.38 -8.63 19.17
C ASP A 285 -1.42 -9.71 19.73
N GLY A 286 -0.23 -9.78 19.13
CA GLY A 286 0.87 -10.62 19.57
C GLY A 286 0.55 -12.12 19.51
N LEU A 287 0.74 -12.80 20.64
CA LEU A 287 0.56 -14.25 20.77
C LEU A 287 -0.89 -14.66 21.03
N ALA A 288 -1.77 -13.71 21.39
CA ALA A 288 -3.17 -14.01 21.72
C ALA A 288 -3.91 -14.61 20.51
N LEU A 289 -3.69 -14.06 19.31
CA LEU A 289 -4.26 -14.62 18.08
C LEU A 289 -3.81 -16.05 17.84
N SER A 290 -2.50 -16.34 17.96
CA SER A 290 -1.98 -17.69 17.73
C SER A 290 -2.48 -18.68 18.78
N ALA A 291 -2.58 -18.26 20.04
CA ALA A 291 -3.02 -19.13 21.13
C ALA A 291 -4.51 -19.48 21.05
N GLY A 292 -5.35 -18.53 20.63
CA GLY A 292 -6.78 -18.73 20.47
C GLY A 292 -7.21 -19.28 19.11
N TRP A 293 -6.29 -19.40 18.13
CA TRP A 293 -6.67 -19.66 16.74
C TRP A 293 -7.46 -20.95 16.53
N SER A 294 -7.11 -22.01 17.25
CA SER A 294 -7.79 -23.31 17.17
C SER A 294 -9.10 -23.36 17.96
N ASP A 295 -9.44 -22.32 18.74
CA ASP A 295 -10.68 -22.24 19.50
C ASP A 295 -11.81 -21.64 18.63
N PRO A 296 -12.88 -22.40 18.31
CA PRO A 296 -14.02 -21.89 17.55
C PRO A 296 -14.73 -20.70 18.23
N ALA A 297 -14.78 -20.65 19.56
CA ALA A 297 -15.42 -19.55 20.29
C ALA A 297 -14.59 -18.26 20.16
N PHE A 298 -13.27 -18.38 20.23
CA PHE A 298 -12.35 -17.26 19.95
C PHE A 298 -12.55 -16.73 18.53
N ARG A 299 -12.62 -17.60 17.53
CA ARG A 299 -12.82 -17.21 16.12
C ARG A 299 -14.18 -16.56 15.88
N LEU A 300 -15.22 -17.07 16.52
CA LEU A 300 -16.56 -16.46 16.45
C LEU A 300 -16.55 -15.04 17.02
N LYS A 301 -15.95 -14.84 18.21
CA LYS A 301 -15.79 -13.52 18.80
C LYS A 301 -14.97 -12.58 17.91
N LEU A 302 -13.87 -13.08 17.35
CA LEU A 302 -13.04 -12.31 16.40
C LEU A 302 -13.85 -11.86 15.18
N LYS A 303 -14.69 -12.74 14.62
CA LYS A 303 -15.60 -12.40 13.52
C LYS A 303 -16.57 -11.29 13.90
N GLU A 304 -17.19 -11.35 15.08
CA GLU A 304 -18.10 -10.31 15.58
C GLU A 304 -17.38 -8.96 15.73
N ASP A 305 -16.16 -8.95 16.26
CA ASP A 305 -15.36 -7.74 16.40
C ASP A 305 -14.91 -7.20 15.03
N VAL A 306 -14.61 -8.05 14.05
CA VAL A 306 -14.36 -7.63 12.66
C VAL A 306 -15.55 -6.95 12.02
N LEU A 307 -16.76 -7.49 12.19
CA LEU A 307 -17.98 -6.87 11.70
C LEU A 307 -18.23 -5.51 12.38
N ARG A 308 -17.95 -5.41 13.69
CA ARG A 308 -18.03 -4.14 14.42
C ARG A 308 -17.01 -3.11 13.91
N MET A 309 -15.79 -3.54 13.59
CA MET A 309 -14.79 -2.68 12.95
C MET A 309 -15.28 -2.16 11.59
N GLY A 310 -15.90 -3.02 10.77
CA GLY A 310 -16.52 -2.62 9.51
C GLY A 310 -17.60 -1.55 9.69
N ALA A 311 -18.46 -1.67 10.71
CA ALA A 311 -19.47 -0.66 11.04
C ALA A 311 -18.85 0.66 11.51
N LEU A 312 -17.82 0.62 12.36
CA LEU A 312 -17.07 1.80 12.79
C LEU A 312 -16.41 2.52 11.60
N HIS A 313 -15.88 1.75 10.65
CA HIS A 313 -15.28 2.26 9.43
C HIS A 313 -16.30 3.00 8.55
N GLN A 314 -17.48 2.42 8.35
CA GLN A 314 -18.56 3.06 7.60
C GLN A 314 -18.99 4.39 8.26
N ASP A 315 -19.02 4.44 9.59
CA ASP A 315 -19.31 5.68 10.32
C ASP A 315 -18.18 6.72 10.18
N ALA A 316 -16.91 6.29 10.18
CA ALA A 316 -15.78 7.17 9.87
C ALA A 316 -15.91 7.75 8.45
N ALA A 317 -16.27 6.92 7.46
CA ALA A 317 -16.48 7.35 6.09
C ALA A 317 -17.58 8.41 5.95
N LYS A 318 -18.68 8.28 6.71
CA LYS A 318 -19.74 9.32 6.77
C LYS A 318 -19.19 10.63 7.32
N ALA A 319 -18.40 10.58 8.40
CA ALA A 319 -17.79 11.76 8.99
C ALA A 319 -16.80 12.44 8.04
N LEU A 320 -15.97 11.65 7.34
CA LEU A 320 -15.06 12.14 6.29
C LEU A 320 -15.82 12.80 5.13
N LYS A 321 -16.94 12.21 4.70
CA LYS A 321 -17.79 12.80 3.65
C LYS A 321 -18.35 14.17 4.05
N HIS A 322 -18.63 14.40 5.33
CA HIS A 322 -19.04 15.72 5.81
C HIS A 322 -17.85 16.68 5.90
N LEU A 323 -16.67 16.20 6.31
CA LEU A 323 -15.45 16.99 6.36
C LEU A 323 -15.03 17.47 4.95
N ALA A 324 -15.20 16.63 3.93
CA ALA A 324 -14.86 16.91 2.53
C ALA A 324 -15.88 17.77 1.76
N ARG A 325 -16.96 18.24 2.40
CA ARG A 325 -18.02 19.05 1.77
C ARG A 325 -17.94 20.54 2.14
N ALA A 326 -16.88 20.95 2.81
CA ALA A 326 -16.54 22.34 3.02
C ALA A 326 -15.91 22.93 1.76
#